data_AF-B2HPJ0-F1
#
_entry.id   AF-B2HPJ0-F1
#
_cell.length_a   1.000
_cell.length_b   1.000
_cell.length_c   1.000
_cell.angle_alpha   90.00
_cell.angle_beta   90.00
_cell.angle_gamma   90.00
#
_symmetry.space_group_name_H-M   'P 1'
#
loop_
_entity.id
_entity.type
_entity.pdbx_description
1 polymer ?
#
loop_
_entity_poly.entity_id
_entity_poly.type
_entity_poly.pdbx_seq_one_letter_code
_entity_poly.pdbx_strand_id
1 'polypeptide(L)'
;MGTTKDTKQAPRRNYACIGEFVDSSLPPIVKIGEDQFGPLIRTSPFGHSGGVHLCLTIELWNQWKAAVDKAISDYSATRLAAGITL
;
A
#
# COMPACT_ATOMS: atom_id res chain seq x y z
N MET A 1 -3.46 -48.27 -0.35
CA MET A 1 -2.45 -47.31 0.14
C MET A 1 -2.56 -46.06 -0.73
N GLY A 2 -3.30 -45.05 -0.27
CA GLY A 2 -3.46 -43.78 -0.99
C GLY A 2 -2.51 -42.74 -0.41
N THR A 3 -1.62 -42.20 -1.23
CA THR A 3 -0.72 -41.12 -0.85
C THR A 3 -1.48 -39.80 -0.90
N THR A 4 -1.86 -39.28 0.27
CA THR A 4 -2.30 -37.89 0.41
C THR A 4 -1.12 -36.99 0.06
N LYS A 5 -1.17 -36.36 -1.12
CA LYS A 5 -0.24 -35.29 -1.49
C LYS A 5 -0.49 -34.14 -0.51
N ASP A 6 0.43 -33.95 0.43
CA ASP A 6 0.51 -32.73 1.22
C ASP A 6 0.75 -31.56 0.28
N THR A 7 -0.33 -30.88 -0.11
CA THR A 7 -0.26 -29.61 -0.82
C THR A 7 0.33 -28.61 0.16
N LYS A 8 1.67 -28.46 0.17
CA LYS A 8 2.35 -27.40 0.92
C LYS A 8 1.72 -26.08 0.48
N GLN A 9 0.89 -25.51 1.34
CA GLN A 9 0.26 -24.23 1.09
C GLN A 9 1.37 -23.20 0.86
N ALA A 10 1.33 -22.51 -0.27
CA ALA A 10 2.29 -21.46 -0.55
C ALA A 10 2.33 -20.48 0.64
N PRO A 11 3.53 -20.08 1.11
CA PRO A 11 3.63 -19.24 2.29
C PRO A 11 2.85 -17.93 2.04
N ARG A 12 2.03 -17.53 3.01
CA ARG A 12 1.22 -16.30 2.92
C ARG A 12 2.04 -15.12 3.42
N ARG A 13 2.03 -14.01 2.67
CA ARG A 13 2.67 -12.76 3.09
C ARG A 13 1.76 -12.03 4.07
N ASN A 14 2.24 -11.76 5.28
CA ASN A 14 1.49 -11.01 6.27
C ASN A 14 1.63 -9.51 5.99
N TYR A 15 0.50 -8.82 5.97
CA TYR A 15 0.43 -7.37 5.86
C TYR A 15 0.01 -6.79 7.20
N ALA A 16 0.72 -5.80 7.70
CA ALA A 16 0.37 -5.08 8.93
C ALA A 16 -0.09 -3.67 8.57
N CYS A 17 -1.21 -3.26 9.15
CA CYS A 17 -1.65 -1.87 9.22
C CYS A 17 -1.93 -1.59 10.69
N ILE A 18 -1.24 -0.60 11.27
CA ILE A 18 -1.43 -0.20 12.66
C ILE A 18 -2.17 1.14 12.66
N GLY A 19 -3.33 1.16 13.32
CA GLY A 19 -4.08 2.37 13.63
C GLY A 19 -3.47 3.06 14.85
N GLU A 20 -2.57 4.00 14.61
CA GLU A 20 -2.01 4.88 15.64
C GLU A 20 -2.45 6.32 15.38
N PHE A 21 -2.41 7.17 16.42
CA PHE A 21 -2.50 8.61 16.23
C PHE A 21 -1.23 9.10 15.53
N VAL A 22 -1.39 9.83 14.44
CA VAL A 22 -0.29 10.25 13.55
C VAL A 22 -0.25 11.77 13.44
N ASP A 23 0.96 12.33 13.46
CA ASP A 23 1.19 13.74 13.14
C ASP A 23 1.19 13.90 11.61
N SER A 24 0.17 14.58 11.07
CA SER A 24 0.00 14.76 9.64
C SER A 24 0.93 15.81 9.01
N SER A 25 1.76 16.48 9.81
CA SER A 25 2.70 17.51 9.31
C SER A 25 4.02 16.92 8.79
N LEU A 26 4.32 15.66 9.12
CA LEU A 26 5.55 15.01 8.71
C LEU A 26 5.44 14.44 7.28
N PRO A 27 6.53 14.51 6.49
CA PRO A 27 6.54 13.95 5.15
C PRO A 27 6.45 12.41 5.19
N PRO A 28 5.90 11.78 4.14
CA PRO A 28 5.86 10.33 4.05
C PRO A 28 7.27 9.74 3.97
N ILE A 29 7.47 8.58 4.58
CA ILE A 29 8.70 7.79 4.47
C ILE A 29 8.39 6.51 3.71
N VAL A 30 9.19 6.21 2.69
CA VAL A 30 9.09 4.97 1.89
C VAL A 30 10.44 4.28 1.87
N LYS A 31 10.45 2.96 2.11
CA LYS A 31 11.62 2.10 1.97
C LYS A 31 11.26 0.87 1.16
N ILE A 32 12.16 0.44 0.30
CA ILE A 32 12.07 -0.85 -0.38
C ILE A 32 13.03 -1.79 0.33
N GLY A 33 12.54 -2.97 0.70
CA GLY A 33 13.35 -4.05 1.24
C GLY A 33 13.02 -5.37 0.57
N GLU A 34 13.85 -6.38 0.79
CA GLU A 34 13.64 -7.75 0.33
C GLU A 34 13.15 -8.61 1.50
N ASP A 35 12.19 -9.50 1.25
CA ASP A 35 11.87 -10.61 2.16
C ASP A 35 11.87 -11.94 1.38
N GLN A 36 11.51 -13.04 2.05
CA GLN A 36 11.45 -14.37 1.44
C GLN A 36 10.47 -14.50 0.25
N PHE A 37 9.64 -13.48 -0.01
CA PHE A 37 8.70 -13.40 -1.12
C PHE A 37 9.12 -12.37 -2.19
N GLY A 38 10.30 -11.77 -2.06
CA GLY A 38 10.83 -10.74 -2.95
C GLY A 38 10.58 -9.32 -2.46
N PRO A 39 10.58 -8.32 -3.35
CA PRO A 39 10.58 -6.93 -2.95
C PRO A 39 9.28 -6.54 -2.24
N LEU A 40 9.43 -5.70 -1.22
CA LEU A 40 8.37 -5.13 -0.41
C LEU A 40 8.56 -3.63 -0.26
N ILE A 41 7.53 -2.88 -0.58
CA ILE A 41 7.42 -1.47 -0.21
C ILE A 41 6.91 -1.40 1.22
N ARG A 42 7.64 -0.69 2.07
CA ARG A 42 7.26 -0.33 3.43
C ARG A 42 7.10 1.16 3.50
N THR A 43 5.92 1.64 3.85
CA THR A 43 5.62 3.07 3.90
C THR A 43 4.97 3.49 5.20
N SER A 44 5.29 4.71 5.61
CA SER A 44 4.60 5.48 6.64
C SER A 44 4.13 6.78 6.00
N PRO A 45 2.81 6.94 5.75
CA PRO A 45 2.26 8.14 5.14
C PRO A 45 2.56 9.43 5.93
N PHE A 46 2.81 9.30 7.23
CA PHE A 46 2.98 10.41 8.18
C PHE A 46 4.35 10.40 8.85
N GLY A 47 5.36 9.84 8.17
CA GLY A 47 6.77 9.97 8.57
C GLY A 47 7.15 9.42 9.94
N HIS A 48 6.31 8.58 10.55
CA HIS A 48 6.56 8.06 11.90
C HIS A 48 7.70 7.04 11.91
N SER A 49 8.65 7.24 12.83
CA SER A 49 9.84 6.39 12.99
C SER A 49 9.54 5.02 13.61
N GLY A 50 8.43 4.90 14.34
CA GLY A 50 8.02 3.68 15.05
C GLY A 50 7.19 2.68 14.26
N GLY A 51 6.62 3.07 13.11
CA GLY A 51 5.56 2.29 12.47
C GLY A 51 5.72 2.19 10.96
N VAL A 52 5.83 0.95 10.47
CA VAL A 52 5.41 0.66 9.09
C VAL A 52 3.90 0.50 9.13
N HIS A 53 3.18 1.48 8.59
CA HIS A 53 1.71 1.42 8.55
C HIS A 53 1.21 0.59 7.37
N LEU A 54 2.06 0.34 6.39
CA LEU A 54 1.67 -0.32 5.17
C LEU A 54 2.86 -1.04 4.53
N CYS A 55 2.66 -2.31 4.25
CA CYS A 55 3.56 -3.16 3.48
C CYS A 55 2.83 -3.62 2.23
N LEU A 56 3.43 -3.50 1.04
CA LEU A 56 2.84 -3.96 -0.22
C LEU A 56 3.91 -4.50 -1.17
N THR A 57 3.54 -5.38 -2.08
CA THR A 57 4.42 -5.70 -3.22
C THR A 57 4.50 -4.50 -4.17
N ILE A 58 5.53 -4.47 -5.02
CA ILE A 58 5.66 -3.43 -6.04
C ILE A 58 4.51 -3.47 -7.04
N GLU A 59 4.05 -4.67 -7.42
CA GLU A 59 2.94 -4.86 -8.36
C GLU A 59 1.64 -4.29 -7.79
N LEU A 60 1.34 -4.58 -6.52
CA LEU A 60 0.14 -4.08 -5.86
C LEU A 60 0.22 -2.56 -5.65
N TRP A 61 1.41 -2.02 -5.35
CA TRP A 61 1.63 -0.58 -5.29
C TRP A 61 1.33 0.10 -6.63
N ASN A 62 1.78 -0.46 -7.75
CA ASN A 62 1.50 0.11 -9.07
C ASN A 62 0.00 0.12 -9.39
N GLN A 63 -0.72 -0.95 -9.04
CA GLN A 63 -2.18 -1.02 -9.18
C GLN A 63 -2.86 0.04 -8.31
N TRP A 64 -2.44 0.17 -7.05
CA TRP A 64 -3.00 1.17 -6.14
C TRP A 64 -2.72 2.59 -6.62
N LYS A 65 -1.48 2.90 -7.03
CA LYS A 65 -1.12 4.20 -7.59
C LYS A 65 -2.04 4.57 -8.77
N ALA A 66 -2.24 3.66 -9.72
CA ALA A 66 -3.12 3.90 -10.87
C ALA A 66 -4.58 4.17 -10.43
N ALA A 67 -5.07 3.46 -9.41
CA ALA A 67 -6.41 3.69 -8.86
C ALA A 67 -6.54 5.05 -8.17
N VAL A 68 -5.53 5.48 -7.40
CA VAL A 68 -5.50 6.81 -6.76
C VAL A 68 -5.44 7.91 -7.81
N ASP A 69 -4.53 7.80 -8.78
CA ASP A 69 -4.36 8.78 -9.85
C ASP A 69 -5.67 8.95 -10.63
N LYS A 70 -6.36 7.84 -10.94
CA LYS A 70 -7.68 7.87 -11.57
C LYS A 70 -8.73 8.58 -10.69
N ALA A 71 -8.80 8.26 -9.40
CA ALA A 71 -9.76 8.88 -8.50
C ALA A 71 -9.55 10.40 -8.37
N ILE A 72 -8.29 10.85 -8.29
CA ILE A 72 -7.93 12.27 -8.28
C ILE A 72 -8.37 12.96 -9.58
N SER A 73 -8.13 12.31 -10.73
CA SER A 73 -8.55 12.81 -12.03
C SER A 73 -10.07 12.95 -12.12
N ASP A 74 -10.82 11.91 -11.74
CA ASP A 74 -12.29 11.91 -11.75
C ASP A 74 -12.88 12.99 -10.82
N TYR A 75 -12.30 13.16 -9.62
CA TYR A 75 -12.71 14.21 -8.69
C TYR A 75 -12.44 15.61 -9.26
N SER A 76 -11.26 15.83 -9.84
CA SER A 76 -10.87 17.11 -10.46
C SER A 76 -11.79 17.46 -11.63
N ALA A 77 -12.10 16.48 -12.49
CA ALA A 77 -13.03 16.66 -13.60
C ALA A 77 -14.44 17.05 -13.10
N THR A 78 -14.92 16.41 -12.03
CA THR A 78 -16.21 16.73 -11.42
C THR A 78 -16.25 18.17 -10.88
N ARG A 79 -15.17 18.61 -10.20
CA ARG A 79 -15.02 19.97 -9.67
C ARG A 79 -15.02 21.02 -10.78
N LEU A 80 -14.25 20.77 -11.85
CA LEU A 80 -14.19 21.66 -13.00
C LEU A 80 -15.54 21.75 -13.72
N ALA A 81 -16.24 20.62 -13.90
CA ALA A 81 -17.57 20.60 -14.49
C ALA A 81 -18.61 21.36 -13.65
N ALA A 82 -18.45 21.38 -12.32
CA ALA A 82 -19.26 22.16 -11.40
C ALA A 82 -18.85 23.66 -11.34
N GLY A 83 -17.84 24.08 -12.11
CA GLY A 83 -17.34 25.45 -12.12
C GLY A 83 -16.56 25.85 -10.87
N ILE A 84 -16.09 24.88 -10.07
CA ILE A 84 -15.35 25.15 -8.84
C ILE A 84 -13.85 24.92 -9.07
N THR A 85 -13.05 25.99 -8.98
CA THR A 85 -11.59 25.92 -9.09
C THR A 85 -11.00 25.12 -7.92
N LEU A 86 -9.97 24.32 -8.18
CA LEU A 86 -9.28 23.50 -7.17
C LEU A 86 -8.46 24.37 -6.21
#